data_AF-A0A8T0F711-F1
#
_entry.id   AF-A0A8T0F711-F1
#
_cell.length_a   1.000
_cell.length_b   1.000
_cell.length_c   1.000
_cell.angle_alpha   90.00
_cell.angle_beta   90.00
_cell.angle_gamma   90.00
#
_symmetry.space_group_name_H-M   'P 1'
#
loop_
_entity.id
_entity.type
_entity.pdbx_description
1 polymer ?
#
loop_
_entity_poly.entity_id
_entity_poly.type
_entity_poly.pdbx_seq_one_letter_code
_entity_poly.pdbx_strand_id
1 'polypeptide(L)'
;MAGRRYFVNNMADSAGKYFEIPKEDIKTLCYSYLQRVFDEQTLTSEDADGGIYIGLAGVSYMCYYLAEHPEFAELRDDLLERSQYYLQYALTVAETPNLITSRAAFLFGGCGTYALAAAVYRALGKERESRYFLGKYVSFADGCQRPDFLGCGLYEVLGGRAGYLSGILFLQKVFGSEG
;
A
#
# COMPACT_ATOMS: atom_id res chain seq x y z
N MET A 1 -25.02 10.32 25.17
CA MET A 1 -24.43 8.98 25.10
C MET A 1 -24.09 8.69 23.64
N ALA A 2 -22.86 8.30 23.33
CA ALA A 2 -22.51 7.92 21.96
C ALA A 2 -23.31 6.67 21.55
N GLY A 3 -23.87 6.66 20.35
CA GLY A 3 -24.59 5.51 19.81
C GLY A 3 -23.69 4.28 19.69
N ARG A 4 -24.30 3.10 19.53
CA ARG A 4 -23.56 1.84 19.28
C ARG A 4 -22.72 2.01 18.01
N ARG A 5 -21.41 1.71 18.09
CA ARG A 5 -20.44 1.79 16.97
C ARG A 5 -20.16 0.42 16.32
N TYR A 6 -21.13 -0.48 16.38
CA TYR A 6 -21.00 -1.83 15.84
C TYR A 6 -22.35 -2.36 15.36
N PHE A 7 -22.32 -3.22 14.34
CA PHE A 7 -23.45 -4.05 13.96
C PHE A 7 -23.52 -5.29 14.84
N VAL A 8 -24.73 -5.79 15.12
CA VAL A 8 -24.89 -7.05 15.85
C VAL A 8 -24.41 -8.20 14.95
N ASN A 9 -23.39 -8.92 15.40
CA ASN A 9 -22.92 -10.11 14.71
C ASN A 9 -23.97 -11.22 14.85
N ASN A 10 -24.60 -11.60 13.74
CA ASN A 10 -25.59 -12.68 13.70
C ASN A 10 -24.97 -14.02 13.26
N MET A 11 -23.65 -14.08 13.06
CA MET A 11 -22.96 -15.32 12.71
C MET A 11 -22.75 -16.17 13.96
N ALA A 12 -22.81 -17.49 13.80
CA ALA A 12 -22.51 -18.42 14.88
C ALA A 12 -21.01 -18.40 15.23
N ASP A 13 -20.70 -18.51 16.53
CA ASP A 13 -19.33 -18.69 16.97
C ASP A 13 -18.77 -20.03 16.46
N SER A 14 -17.46 -20.04 16.20
CA SER A 14 -16.77 -21.26 15.81
C SER A 14 -16.85 -22.29 16.93
N ALA A 15 -17.39 -23.48 16.63
CA ALA A 15 -17.42 -24.61 17.56
C ALA A 15 -16.04 -25.30 17.73
N GLY A 16 -14.95 -24.68 17.28
CA GLY A 16 -13.60 -25.25 17.30
C GLY A 16 -13.39 -26.42 16.33
N LYS A 17 -14.31 -26.61 15.37
CA LYS A 17 -14.20 -27.65 14.34
C LYS A 17 -13.40 -27.14 13.15
N TYR A 18 -12.59 -28.02 12.56
CA TYR A 18 -11.97 -27.75 11.27
C TYR A 18 -13.06 -27.52 10.21
N PHE A 19 -12.96 -26.41 9.50
CA PHE A 19 -13.82 -26.04 8.40
C PHE A 19 -12.99 -26.01 7.13
N GLU A 20 -13.51 -26.59 6.05
CA GLU A 20 -12.88 -26.48 4.73
C GLU A 20 -13.11 -25.06 4.21
N ILE A 21 -12.03 -24.33 3.93
CA ILE A 21 -12.12 -22.95 3.45
C ILE A 21 -12.62 -22.99 2.00
N PRO A 22 -13.77 -22.37 1.67
CA PRO A 22 -14.30 -22.34 0.31
C PRO A 22 -13.48 -21.32 -0.52
N LYS A 23 -12.28 -21.73 -0.93
CA LYS A 23 -11.31 -20.87 -1.62
C LYS A 23 -11.88 -20.22 -2.87
N GLU A 24 -12.62 -20.98 -3.68
CA GLU A 24 -13.21 -20.47 -4.93
C GLU A 24 -14.28 -19.40 -4.69
N ASP A 25 -15.11 -19.56 -3.65
CA ASP A 25 -16.12 -18.56 -3.30
C ASP A 25 -15.45 -17.27 -2.79
N ILE A 26 -14.40 -17.40 -1.97
CA ILE A 26 -13.61 -16.26 -1.48
C ILE A 26 -12.91 -15.56 -2.65
N LYS A 27 -12.33 -16.31 -3.58
CA LYS A 27 -11.66 -15.77 -4.77
C LYS A 27 -12.65 -15.02 -5.66
N THR A 28 -13.84 -15.59 -5.87
CA THR A 28 -14.95 -14.93 -6.58
C THR A 28 -15.36 -13.62 -5.90
N LEU A 29 -15.45 -13.62 -4.57
CA LEU A 29 -15.77 -12.43 -3.79
C LEU A 29 -14.69 -11.36 -3.92
N CYS A 30 -13.40 -11.74 -3.83
CA CYS A 30 -12.27 -10.84 -4.08
C CYS A 30 -12.36 -10.20 -5.47
N TYR A 31 -12.71 -10.97 -6.51
CA TYR A 31 -12.92 -10.40 -7.85
C TYR A 31 -14.07 -9.42 -7.91
N SER A 32 -15.19 -9.71 -7.26
CA SER A 32 -16.32 -8.78 -7.25
C SER A 32 -15.95 -7.43 -6.62
N TYR A 33 -15.12 -7.45 -5.57
CA TYR A 33 -14.62 -6.22 -4.94
C TYR A 33 -13.60 -5.50 -5.81
N LEU A 34 -12.70 -6.23 -6.48
CA LEU A 34 -11.76 -5.64 -7.43
C LEU A 34 -12.49 -4.93 -8.57
N GLN A 35 -13.45 -5.59 -9.20
CA GLN A 35 -14.23 -5.00 -10.30
C GLN A 35 -14.95 -3.75 -9.82
N ARG A 36 -15.58 -3.80 -8.64
CA ARG A 36 -16.24 -2.62 -8.07
C ARG A 36 -15.28 -1.46 -7.84
N VAL A 37 -14.08 -1.72 -7.31
CA VAL A 37 -13.04 -0.69 -7.18
C VAL A 37 -12.66 -0.13 -8.54
N PHE A 38 -12.46 -0.96 -9.55
CA PHE A 38 -12.09 -0.50 -10.90
C PHE A 38 -13.21 0.31 -11.58
N ASP A 39 -14.47 -0.04 -11.34
CA ASP A 39 -15.62 0.64 -11.91
C ASP A 39 -15.90 1.99 -11.23
N GLU A 40 -15.66 2.08 -9.91
CA GLU A 40 -16.01 3.26 -9.11
C GLU A 40 -14.82 4.21 -8.85
N GLN A 41 -13.57 3.74 -8.88
CA GLN A 41 -12.40 4.55 -8.54
C GLN A 41 -12.09 5.59 -9.64
N THR A 42 -12.24 6.86 -9.27
CA THR A 42 -11.85 7.99 -10.13
C THR A 42 -10.34 8.29 -10.02
N LEU A 43 -9.84 9.15 -10.93
CA LEU A 43 -8.43 9.52 -11.06
C LEU A 43 -8.20 11.00 -10.82
N THR A 44 -8.97 11.60 -9.91
CA THR A 44 -8.83 13.01 -9.59
C THR A 44 -7.59 13.25 -8.74
N SER A 45 -7.17 14.51 -8.61
CA SER A 45 -6.09 14.89 -7.68
C SER A 45 -6.45 14.59 -6.22
N GLU A 46 -7.74 14.63 -5.89
CA GLU A 46 -8.27 14.31 -4.55
C GLU A 46 -8.13 12.81 -4.26
N ASP A 47 -8.41 11.96 -5.26
CA ASP A 47 -8.19 10.51 -5.15
C ASP A 47 -6.70 10.17 -5.03
N ALA A 48 -5.83 10.91 -5.71
CA ALA A 48 -4.39 10.67 -5.70
C ALA A 48 -3.73 11.07 -4.37
N ASP A 49 -4.36 11.94 -3.57
CA ASP A 49 -3.84 12.39 -2.29
C ASP A 49 -4.10 11.37 -1.16
N GLY A 50 -3.22 11.35 -0.16
CA GLY A 50 -3.34 10.47 1.00
C GLY A 50 -2.54 9.16 0.95
N GLY A 51 -1.66 9.00 -0.04
CA GLY A 51 -0.68 7.91 -0.09
C GLY A 51 -1.33 6.52 -0.12
N ILE A 52 -0.72 5.55 0.56
CA ILE A 52 -1.24 4.18 0.61
C ILE A 52 -2.51 4.09 1.48
N TYR A 53 -2.64 4.97 2.48
CA TYR A 53 -3.71 4.88 3.47
C TYR A 53 -5.11 5.12 2.89
N ILE A 54 -5.28 6.18 2.10
CA ILE A 54 -6.59 6.56 1.54
C ILE A 54 -6.55 6.97 0.06
N GLY A 55 -5.37 7.03 -0.57
CA GLY A 55 -5.23 7.50 -1.95
C GLY A 55 -5.03 6.39 -2.98
N LEU A 56 -4.81 6.79 -4.23
CA LEU A 56 -4.58 5.87 -5.36
C LEU A 56 -3.36 4.94 -5.18
N ALA A 57 -2.39 5.29 -4.33
CA ALA A 57 -1.31 4.36 -4.01
C ALA A 57 -1.83 3.14 -3.21
N GLY A 58 -2.91 3.28 -2.45
CA GLY A 58 -3.58 2.16 -1.77
C GLY A 58 -4.25 1.21 -2.77
N VAL A 59 -4.92 1.76 -3.78
CA VAL A 59 -5.50 0.98 -4.89
C VAL A 59 -4.40 0.27 -5.68
N SER A 60 -3.30 0.96 -5.97
CA SER A 60 -2.11 0.37 -6.59
C SER A 60 -1.51 -0.77 -5.73
N TYR A 61 -1.43 -0.58 -4.41
CA TYR A 61 -0.94 -1.59 -3.47
C TYR A 61 -1.85 -2.83 -3.44
N MET A 62 -3.17 -2.65 -3.47
CA MET A 62 -4.13 -3.76 -3.58
C MET A 62 -3.85 -4.61 -4.82
N CYS A 63 -3.69 -3.98 -5.98
CA CYS A 63 -3.38 -4.68 -7.23
C CYS A 63 -2.03 -5.41 -7.16
N TYR A 64 -0.98 -4.73 -6.67
CA TYR A 64 0.35 -5.34 -6.49
C TYR A 64 0.32 -6.53 -5.53
N TYR A 65 -0.37 -6.41 -4.40
CA TYR A 65 -0.50 -7.47 -3.41
C TYR A 65 -1.13 -8.73 -3.99
N LEU A 66 -2.19 -8.58 -4.79
CA LEU A 66 -2.85 -9.70 -5.44
C LEU A 66 -2.01 -10.28 -6.57
N ALA A 67 -1.30 -9.45 -7.35
CA ALA A 67 -0.42 -9.92 -8.42
C ALA A 67 0.69 -10.86 -7.90
N GLU A 68 1.17 -10.61 -6.68
CA GLU A 68 2.21 -11.43 -6.03
C GLU A 68 1.63 -12.62 -5.24
N HIS A 69 0.30 -12.77 -5.19
CA HIS A 69 -0.36 -13.86 -4.47
C HIS A 69 -0.55 -15.09 -5.38
N PRO A 70 -0.12 -16.31 -4.99
CA PRO A 70 -0.16 -17.49 -5.85
C PRO A 70 -1.56 -17.85 -6.38
N GLU A 71 -2.59 -17.65 -5.56
CA GLU A 71 -3.98 -17.92 -5.94
C GLU A 71 -4.52 -16.98 -7.04
N PHE A 72 -3.79 -15.94 -7.42
CA PHE A 72 -4.15 -14.96 -8.47
C PHE A 72 -3.09 -14.88 -9.59
N ALA A 73 -2.20 -15.88 -9.68
CA ALA A 73 -1.08 -15.87 -10.62
C ALA A 73 -1.52 -15.71 -12.08
N GLU A 74 -2.72 -16.19 -12.44
CA GLU A 74 -3.29 -16.08 -13.78
C GLU A 74 -3.68 -14.64 -14.17
N LEU A 75 -3.82 -13.73 -13.21
CA LEU A 75 -4.12 -12.31 -13.45
C LEU A 75 -2.93 -11.40 -13.16
N ARG A 76 -1.76 -11.98 -12.90
CA ARG A 76 -0.59 -11.25 -12.42
C ARG A 76 -0.27 -10.04 -13.30
N ASP A 77 -0.20 -10.24 -14.61
CA ASP A 77 0.23 -9.19 -15.53
C ASP A 77 -0.82 -8.07 -15.62
N ASP A 78 -2.11 -8.41 -15.72
CA ASP A 78 -3.22 -7.44 -15.72
C ASP A 78 -3.25 -6.61 -14.42
N LEU A 79 -3.03 -7.26 -13.28
CA LEU A 79 -2.98 -6.62 -11.97
C LEU A 79 -1.76 -5.70 -11.84
N LEU A 80 -0.59 -6.07 -12.38
CA LEU A 80 0.58 -5.21 -12.38
C LEU A 80 0.41 -4.01 -13.32
N GLU A 81 -0.21 -4.18 -14.48
CA GLU A 81 -0.55 -3.06 -15.36
C GLU A 81 -1.52 -2.09 -14.67
N ARG A 82 -2.57 -2.62 -14.03
CA ARG A 82 -3.50 -1.82 -13.21
C ARG A 82 -2.78 -1.10 -12.07
N SER A 83 -1.89 -1.82 -11.37
CA SER A 83 -1.09 -1.27 -10.28
C SER A 83 -0.24 -0.09 -10.77
N GLN A 84 0.44 -0.25 -11.91
CA GLN A 84 1.24 0.80 -12.54
C GLN A 84 0.37 2.00 -12.95
N TYR A 85 -0.82 1.74 -13.50
CA TYR A 85 -1.75 2.78 -13.93
C TYR A 85 -2.13 3.72 -12.77
N TYR A 86 -2.67 3.19 -11.67
CA TYR A 86 -3.02 4.01 -10.50
C TYR A 86 -1.80 4.64 -9.84
N LEU A 87 -0.67 3.92 -9.81
CA LEU A 87 0.58 4.42 -9.22
C LEU A 87 1.07 5.70 -9.91
N GLN A 88 0.96 5.78 -11.23
CA GLN A 88 1.41 6.97 -11.98
C GLN A 88 0.68 8.23 -11.53
N TYR A 89 -0.63 8.16 -11.29
CA TYR A 89 -1.40 9.28 -10.74
C TYR A 89 -0.99 9.59 -9.30
N ALA A 90 -0.85 8.58 -8.45
CA ALA A 90 -0.41 8.78 -7.06
C ALA A 90 0.99 9.44 -6.97
N LEU A 91 1.89 9.12 -7.91
CA LEU A 91 3.22 9.71 -7.98
C LEU A 91 3.18 11.21 -8.28
N THR A 92 2.21 11.70 -9.06
CA THR A 92 2.09 13.14 -9.34
C THR A 92 1.91 13.98 -8.06
N VAL A 93 1.14 13.46 -7.10
CA VAL A 93 0.95 14.09 -5.78
C VAL A 93 2.17 13.88 -4.89
N ALA A 94 2.75 12.68 -4.89
CA ALA A 94 3.94 12.36 -4.09
C ALA A 94 5.16 13.21 -4.48
N GLU A 95 5.27 13.61 -5.75
CA GLU A 95 6.38 14.43 -6.28
C GLU A 95 6.17 15.94 -6.10
N THR A 96 4.95 16.38 -5.80
CA THR A 96 4.68 17.80 -5.52
C THR A 96 5.46 18.25 -4.28
N PRO A 97 6.24 19.35 -4.30
CA PRO A 97 7.06 19.77 -3.15
C PRO A 97 6.19 20.09 -1.92
N ASN A 98 6.38 19.33 -0.83
CA ASN A 98 5.76 19.57 0.48
C ASN A 98 6.77 19.25 1.59
N LEU A 99 6.43 19.56 2.85
CA LEU A 99 7.28 19.27 4.02
C LEU A 99 7.64 17.78 4.12
N ILE A 100 8.94 17.47 4.24
CA ILE A 100 9.46 16.09 4.35
C ILE A 100 8.85 15.36 5.56
N THR A 101 8.61 16.09 6.65
CA THR A 101 8.05 15.55 7.90
C THR A 101 6.63 15.04 7.74
N SER A 102 5.80 15.58 6.83
CA SER A 102 4.44 15.08 6.59
C SER A 102 4.38 13.85 5.70
N ARG A 103 5.55 13.33 5.26
CA ARG A 103 5.62 12.31 4.21
C ARG A 103 6.45 11.08 4.53
N ALA A 104 7.18 11.06 5.63
CA ALA A 104 8.14 10.00 5.94
C ALA A 104 7.52 8.79 6.65
N ALA A 105 6.34 8.35 6.21
CA ALA A 105 5.72 7.11 6.67
C ALA A 105 5.19 6.29 5.49
N PHE A 106 5.07 4.98 5.69
CA PHE A 106 4.64 4.06 4.66
C PHE A 106 3.16 4.20 4.31
N LEU A 107 2.28 4.35 5.31
CA LEU A 107 0.84 4.49 5.05
C LEU A 107 0.48 5.91 4.66
N PHE A 108 0.96 6.89 5.43
CA PHE A 108 0.64 8.29 5.22
C PHE A 108 1.79 9.03 4.54
N GLY A 109 1.53 9.52 3.33
CA GLY A 109 2.43 10.41 2.59
C GLY A 109 3.21 9.75 1.45
N GLY A 110 4.05 10.56 0.80
CA GLY A 110 4.70 10.20 -0.47
C GLY A 110 5.79 9.14 -0.35
N CYS A 111 6.38 8.94 0.84
CA CYS A 111 7.43 7.93 1.04
C CYS A 111 6.90 6.52 0.79
N GLY A 112 5.73 6.17 1.34
CA GLY A 112 5.03 4.92 1.03
C GLY A 112 4.82 4.68 -0.46
N THR A 113 4.36 5.70 -1.18
CA THR A 113 4.17 5.64 -2.64
C THR A 113 5.48 5.32 -3.37
N TYR A 114 6.62 5.86 -2.91
CA TYR A 114 7.93 5.51 -3.49
C TYR A 114 8.36 4.08 -3.18
N ALA A 115 8.11 3.57 -1.97
CA ALA A 115 8.37 2.16 -1.66
C ALA A 115 7.55 1.22 -2.55
N LEU A 116 6.26 1.51 -2.70
CA LEU A 116 5.38 0.77 -3.59
C LEU A 116 5.86 0.85 -5.04
N ALA A 117 6.23 2.05 -5.51
CA ALA A 117 6.75 2.22 -6.86
C ALA A 117 7.99 1.36 -7.10
N ALA A 118 8.93 1.33 -6.17
CA ALA A 118 10.10 0.47 -6.28
C ALA A 118 9.71 -1.01 -6.45
N ALA A 119 8.73 -1.48 -5.68
CA ALA A 119 8.24 -2.86 -5.75
C ALA A 119 7.52 -3.19 -7.06
N VAL A 120 6.58 -2.32 -7.49
CA VAL A 120 5.82 -2.50 -8.74
C VAL A 120 6.74 -2.48 -9.95
N TYR A 121 7.66 -1.51 -10.03
CA TYR A 121 8.61 -1.45 -11.15
C TYR A 121 9.56 -2.65 -11.17
N ARG A 122 9.96 -3.21 -10.02
CA ARG A 122 10.72 -4.46 -10.00
C ARG A 122 9.90 -5.64 -10.50
N ALA A 123 8.66 -5.79 -10.05
CA ALA A 123 7.77 -6.87 -10.49
C ALA A 123 7.47 -6.82 -12.00
N LEU A 124 7.57 -5.63 -12.61
CA LEU A 124 7.48 -5.37 -14.05
C LEU A 124 8.81 -5.50 -14.81
N GLY A 125 9.92 -5.86 -14.15
CA GLY A 125 11.26 -5.94 -14.76
C GLY A 125 11.89 -4.58 -15.11
N LYS A 126 11.35 -3.48 -14.59
CA LYS A 126 11.81 -2.09 -14.83
C LYS A 126 12.81 -1.67 -13.76
N GLU A 127 13.98 -2.30 -13.80
CA GLU A 127 15.05 -2.18 -12.78
C GLU A 127 15.53 -0.76 -12.53
N ARG A 128 15.66 0.05 -13.58
CA ARG A 128 16.14 1.43 -13.47
C ARG A 128 15.15 2.28 -12.68
N GLU A 129 13.88 2.19 -13.03
CA GLU A 129 12.77 2.88 -12.39
C GLU A 129 12.61 2.39 -10.94
N SER A 130 12.72 1.08 -10.72
CA SER A 130 12.69 0.50 -9.37
C SER A 130 13.77 1.10 -8.45
N ARG A 131 15.03 1.10 -8.89
CA ARG A 131 16.15 1.67 -8.13
C ARG A 131 16.01 3.18 -7.92
N TYR A 132 15.46 3.90 -8.89
CA TYR A 132 15.20 5.33 -8.76
C TYR A 132 14.23 5.62 -7.60
N PHE A 133 13.10 4.91 -7.53
CA PHE A 133 12.13 5.10 -6.45
C PHE A 133 12.62 4.56 -5.10
N LEU A 134 13.44 3.51 -5.10
CA LEU A 134 14.13 3.07 -3.89
C LEU A 134 15.06 4.16 -3.35
N GLY A 135 15.82 4.83 -4.22
CA GLY A 135 16.65 5.98 -3.83
C GLY A 135 15.83 7.14 -3.26
N LYS A 136 14.66 7.43 -3.84
CA LYS A 136 13.72 8.43 -3.28
C LYS A 136 13.27 8.04 -1.88
N TYR A 137 12.88 6.78 -1.66
CA TYR A 137 12.49 6.30 -0.34
C TYR A 137 13.61 6.47 0.71
N VAL A 138 14.84 6.10 0.35
CA VAL A 138 16.02 6.22 1.22
C VAL A 138 16.30 7.68 1.60
N SER A 139 16.03 8.64 0.71
CA SER A 139 16.26 10.06 0.99
C SER A 139 15.46 10.61 2.18
N PHE A 140 14.39 9.91 2.61
CA PHE A 140 13.62 10.29 3.81
C PHE A 140 14.28 9.85 5.13
N ALA A 141 15.31 8.98 5.10
CA ALA A 141 15.98 8.46 6.29
C ALA A 141 16.55 9.57 7.18
N ASP A 142 17.21 10.56 6.57
CA ASP A 142 17.83 11.69 7.30
C ASP A 142 16.77 12.53 8.05
N GLY A 143 15.57 12.65 7.48
CA GLY A 143 14.44 13.32 8.13
C GLY A 143 13.99 12.56 9.37
N CYS A 144 13.87 11.24 9.28
CA CYS A 144 13.46 10.37 10.38
C CYS A 144 14.43 10.36 11.56
N GLN A 145 15.73 10.62 11.31
CA GLN A 145 16.78 10.62 12.35
C GLN A 145 16.76 11.88 13.24
N ARG A 146 16.12 12.97 12.80
CA ARG A 146 16.13 14.22 13.56
C ARG A 146 15.38 14.08 14.89
N PRO A 147 15.89 14.61 16.01
CA PRO A 147 15.24 14.51 17.32
C PRO A 147 13.84 15.15 17.39
N ASP A 148 13.57 16.13 16.53
CA ASP A 148 12.32 16.90 16.45
C ASP A 148 11.33 16.38 15.40
N PHE A 149 11.58 15.19 14.83
CA PHE A 149 10.73 14.58 13.80
C PHE A 149 9.25 14.49 14.23
N LEU A 150 8.38 15.34 13.67
CA LEU A 150 6.93 15.42 13.97
C LEU A 150 6.54 15.71 15.44
N GLY A 151 7.45 16.20 16.28
CA GLY A 151 7.13 16.56 17.67
C GLY A 151 6.54 15.40 18.49
N CYS A 152 5.26 15.46 18.86
CA CYS A 152 4.61 14.49 19.75
C CYS A 152 4.25 13.12 19.08
N GLY A 153 4.41 13.00 17.75
CA GLY A 153 4.02 11.82 16.95
C GLY A 153 5.21 10.95 16.49
N LEU A 154 6.37 11.09 17.12
CA LEU A 154 7.66 10.54 16.67
C LEU A 154 7.68 9.04 16.33
N TYR A 155 6.88 8.20 16.98
CA TYR A 155 7.07 6.73 16.97
C TYR A 155 5.86 5.92 16.51
N GLU A 156 4.79 6.55 16.04
CA GLU A 156 3.59 5.82 15.60
C GLU A 156 3.65 5.38 14.12
N VAL A 157 2.71 4.54 13.70
CA VAL A 157 2.77 3.79 12.43
C VAL A 157 2.24 4.60 11.24
N LEU A 158 1.31 5.53 11.46
CA LEU A 158 0.66 6.28 10.39
C LEU A 158 1.58 7.35 9.81
N GLY A 159 2.23 8.17 10.64
CA GLY A 159 3.12 9.27 10.26
C GLY A 159 4.50 9.26 10.91
N GLY A 160 4.69 8.49 11.98
CA GLY A 160 5.93 8.43 12.76
C GLY A 160 7.03 7.51 12.19
N ARG A 161 8.12 7.38 12.95
CA ARG A 161 9.28 6.54 12.60
C ARG A 161 8.92 5.06 12.44
N ALA A 162 7.92 4.56 13.19
CA ALA A 162 7.46 3.19 13.00
C ALA A 162 6.85 3.01 11.60
N GLY A 163 6.14 4.03 11.09
CA GLY A 163 5.65 4.05 9.72
C GLY A 163 6.75 4.02 8.68
N TYR A 164 7.86 4.73 8.90
CA TYR A 164 9.05 4.61 8.05
C TYR A 164 9.64 3.20 8.12
N LEU A 165 9.87 2.66 9.33
CA LEU A 165 10.41 1.30 9.49
C LEU A 165 9.52 0.23 8.84
N SER A 166 8.20 0.39 8.87
CA SER A 166 7.27 -0.51 8.16
C SER A 166 7.55 -0.56 6.66
N GLY A 167 7.86 0.57 6.03
CA GLY A 167 8.23 0.59 4.61
C GLY A 167 9.59 -0.05 4.34
N ILE A 168 10.55 0.04 5.27
CA ILE A 168 11.82 -0.72 5.18
C ILE A 168 11.53 -2.22 5.22
N LEU A 169 10.71 -2.69 6.15
CA LEU A 169 10.35 -4.12 6.25
C LEU A 169 9.62 -4.60 4.99
N PHE A 170 8.72 -3.78 4.44
CA PHE A 170 8.08 -4.06 3.15
C PHE A 170 9.12 -4.20 2.03
N LEU A 171 10.04 -3.25 1.90
CA LEU A 171 11.10 -3.30 0.89
C LEU A 171 12.05 -4.48 1.11
N GLN A 172 12.37 -4.85 2.36
CA GLN A 172 13.16 -6.04 2.64
C GLN A 172 12.43 -7.32 2.21
N LYS A 173 11.11 -7.41 2.40
CA LYS A 173 10.34 -8.55 1.88
C LYS A 173 10.40 -8.62 0.36
N VAL A 174 10.34 -7.47 -0.30
CA VAL A 174 10.43 -7.40 -1.76
C VAL A 174 11.84 -7.78 -2.21
N PHE A 175 12.88 -7.06 -1.79
CA PHE A 175 14.25 -7.11 -2.32
C PHE A 175 15.18 -8.08 -1.59
N GLY A 176 14.88 -8.49 -0.36
CA GLY A 176 15.76 -9.28 0.50
C GLY A 176 15.74 -10.79 0.27
N SER A 177 14.91 -11.30 -0.66
CA SER A 177 14.88 -12.72 -1.02
C SER A 177 16.00 -13.12 -2.00
N GLU A 178 16.96 -12.24 -2.31
CA GLU A 178 18.17 -12.53 -3.08
C GLU A 178 19.40 -12.67 -2.17
N GLY A 179 19.35 -13.65 -1.26
CA GLY A 179 20.46 -14.04 -0.38
C GLY A 179 20.63 -15.55 -0.31
#